data_AF-A0AAU9TYN2-F1
#
_entry.id   AF-A0AAU9TYN2-F1
#
_cell.length_a   1.000
_cell.length_b   1.000
_cell.length_c   1.000
_cell.angle_alpha   90.00
_cell.angle_beta   90.00
_cell.angle_gamma   90.00
#
_symmetry.space_group_name_H-M   'P 1'
#
loop_
_entity.id
_entity.type
_entity.pdbx_description
1 polymer ?
#
loop_
_entity_poly.entity_id
_entity_poly.type
_entity_poly.pdbx_seq_one_letter_code
_entity_poly.pdbx_strand_id
1 'polypeptide(L)'
;MRAHKDLEFAKRVLNIGDGSANEDSDDHMELPLRCIVDNSIVDHIFGIDTNDYKSYSMKTILTPKNDDCFQLNDQVVEKIPGMFKIDESSDAVVEDDHNDVLNYPVEFLNSITPAGLRRITPAH
;
A
#
# COMPACT_ATOMS: atom_id res chain seq x y z
N MET A 1 14.70 18.51 5.62
CA MET A 1 15.06 17.08 5.74
C MET A 1 14.05 16.40 6.68
N ARG A 2 13.55 15.20 6.36
CA ARG A 2 12.38 14.56 7.02
C ARG A 2 12.59 14.10 8.48
N ALA A 3 13.80 14.25 9.04
CA ALA A 3 14.18 13.75 10.37
C ALA A 3 14.70 14.84 11.34
N HIS A 4 14.23 16.09 11.23
CA HIS A 4 14.76 17.20 12.06
C HIS A 4 14.66 16.95 13.57
N LYS A 5 13.64 16.21 14.03
CA LYS A 5 13.37 16.05 15.47
C LYS A 5 14.10 14.86 16.13
N ASP A 6 14.73 13.99 15.35
CA ASP A 6 15.46 12.82 15.86
C ASP A 6 16.80 12.70 15.12
N LEU A 7 17.83 13.27 15.73
CA LEU A 7 19.19 13.30 15.19
C LEU A 7 19.79 11.89 15.08
N GLU A 8 19.42 10.98 15.99
CA GLU A 8 19.92 9.61 15.99
C GLU A 8 19.27 8.79 14.88
N PHE A 9 17.98 8.96 14.65
CA PHE A 9 17.31 8.37 13.49
C PHE A 9 17.87 8.93 12.18
N ALA A 10 18.11 10.24 12.09
CA ALA A 10 18.68 10.87 10.90
C ALA A 10 20.08 10.33 10.56
N LYS A 11 20.97 10.23 11.56
CA LYS A 11 22.31 9.64 11.39
C LYS A 11 22.23 8.17 10.97
N ARG A 12 21.31 7.41 11.58
CA ARG A 12 21.14 6.00 11.22
C ARG A 12 20.74 5.86 9.76
N VAL A 13 19.69 6.55 9.32
CA VAL A 13 19.24 6.51 7.90
C VAL A 13 20.37 6.91 6.94
N LEU A 14 21.24 7.85 7.32
CA LEU A 14 22.42 8.20 6.54
C LEU A 14 23.40 7.03 6.44
N ASN A 15 23.75 6.38 7.57
CA ASN A 15 24.64 5.23 7.58
C ASN A 15 24.10 4.05 6.75
N ILE A 16 22.76 3.86 6.74
CA ILE A 16 22.08 2.88 5.86
C ILE A 16 22.33 3.23 4.39
N GLY A 17 22.11 4.50 4.01
CA GLY A 17 22.31 4.95 2.63
C GLY A 17 23.78 4.88 2.17
N ASP A 18 24.72 5.07 3.09
CA ASP A 18 26.17 4.97 2.84
C ASP A 18 26.69 3.53 2.87
N GLY A 19 25.86 2.53 3.21
CA GLY A 19 26.26 1.12 3.33
C GLY A 19 27.18 0.83 4.52
N SER A 20 27.30 1.77 5.48
CA SER A 20 28.14 1.63 6.67
C SER A 20 27.39 1.06 7.87
N ALA A 21 26.09 0.84 7.74
CA ALA A 21 25.23 0.23 8.76
C ALA A 21 25.14 -1.31 8.63
N ASN A 22 25.87 -1.91 7.70
CA ASN A 22 25.89 -3.35 7.48
C ASN A 22 26.86 -3.98 8.49
N GLU A 23 26.36 -4.98 9.22
CA GLU A 23 27.07 -5.54 10.38
C GLU A 23 27.78 -6.86 10.07
N ASP A 24 27.47 -7.49 8.93
CA ASP A 24 28.05 -8.75 8.50
C ASP A 24 28.47 -8.77 7.02
N SER A 25 29.05 -9.89 6.60
CA SER A 25 29.48 -10.14 5.23
C SER A 25 28.34 -10.33 4.23
N ASP A 26 27.11 -10.50 4.71
CA ASP A 26 25.91 -10.76 3.91
C ASP A 26 25.05 -9.49 3.75
N ASP A 27 25.61 -8.33 4.10
CA ASP A 27 24.98 -7.02 3.96
C ASP A 27 23.69 -6.88 4.81
N HIS A 28 23.61 -7.61 5.91
CA HIS A 28 22.49 -7.54 6.82
C HIS A 28 22.68 -6.44 7.86
N MET A 29 21.53 -5.95 8.34
CA MET A 29 21.45 -4.92 9.36
C MET A 29 20.44 -5.34 10.42
N GLU A 30 20.82 -5.19 11.68
CA GLU A 30 19.89 -5.41 12.78
C GLU A 30 18.84 -4.29 12.84
N LEU A 31 17.57 -4.65 12.76
CA LEU A 31 16.47 -3.73 12.99
C LEU A 31 16.26 -3.52 14.50
N PRO A 32 16.11 -2.26 14.98
CA PRO A 32 15.78 -2.01 16.38
C PRO A 32 14.45 -2.68 16.74
N LEU A 33 14.34 -3.24 17.95
CA LEU A 33 13.08 -3.84 18.42
C LEU A 33 11.88 -2.89 18.34
N ARG A 34 12.10 -1.58 18.51
CA ARG A 34 11.06 -0.54 18.34
C ARG A 34 10.49 -0.43 16.92
N CYS A 35 11.18 -0.99 15.93
CA CYS A 35 10.77 -1.02 14.52
C CYS A 35 10.07 -2.34 14.16
N ILE A 36 10.00 -3.28 15.10
CA ILE A 36 9.40 -4.60 14.90
C ILE A 36 8.04 -4.60 15.59
N VAL A 37 7.04 -5.13 14.90
CA VAL A 37 5.69 -5.33 15.43
C VAL A 37 5.42 -6.82 15.36
N ASP A 38 5.16 -7.43 16.51
CA ASP A 38 4.93 -8.89 16.60
C ASP A 38 3.51 -9.30 16.15
N ASN A 39 2.59 -8.34 16.09
CA ASN A 39 1.18 -8.53 15.75
C ASN A 39 0.84 -7.89 14.39
N SER A 40 -0.46 -7.80 14.07
CA SER A 40 -0.94 -7.10 12.87
C SER A 40 -0.44 -5.65 12.81
N ILE A 41 0.38 -5.35 11.81
CA ILE A 41 0.82 -3.98 11.50
C ILE A 41 -0.37 -3.07 11.18
N VAL A 42 -1.44 -3.64 10.61
CA VAL A 42 -2.69 -2.90 10.33
C VAL A 42 -3.35 -2.49 11.63
N ASP A 43 -3.45 -3.38 12.62
CA ASP A 43 -4.00 -3.01 13.93
C ASP A 43 -3.11 -2.00 14.65
N HIS A 44 -1.78 -2.12 14.52
CA HIS A 44 -0.85 -1.19 15.15
C HIS A 44 -0.98 0.24 14.60
N ILE A 45 -1.13 0.39 13.29
CA ILE A 45 -1.19 1.71 12.62
C ILE A 45 -2.63 2.24 12.55
N PHE A 46 -3.59 1.41 12.15
CA PHE A 46 -4.98 1.76 11.85
C PHE A 46 -6.00 1.32 12.91
N GLY A 47 -5.61 0.48 13.88
CA GLY A 47 -6.54 -0.07 14.89
C GLY A 47 -6.98 0.92 15.97
N ILE A 48 -6.37 2.10 16.04
CA ILE A 48 -6.87 3.18 16.91
C ILE A 48 -8.01 3.89 16.18
N ASP A 49 -9.23 3.66 16.67
CA ASP A 49 -10.43 4.37 16.23
C ASP A 49 -10.35 5.84 16.66
N THR A 50 -9.76 6.64 15.79
CA THR A 50 -9.97 8.07 15.79
C THR A 50 -11.05 8.30 14.77
N ASN A 51 -12.24 8.72 15.19
CA ASN A 51 -13.34 9.16 14.31
C ASN A 51 -12.98 10.44 13.49
N ASP A 52 -11.68 10.66 13.26
CA ASP A 52 -11.02 11.73 12.54
C ASP A 52 -10.39 11.16 11.26
N TYR A 53 -11.04 11.41 10.12
CA TYR A 53 -10.55 11.03 8.81
C TYR A 53 -9.15 11.60 8.49
N LYS A 54 -8.74 12.73 9.10
CA LYS A 54 -7.39 13.27 8.89
C LYS A 54 -6.31 12.37 9.46
N SER A 55 -6.57 11.72 10.60
CA SER A 55 -5.68 10.74 11.22
C SER A 55 -5.34 9.60 10.25
N TYR A 56 -6.34 9.08 9.52
CA TYR A 56 -6.13 8.02 8.53
C TYR A 56 -5.30 8.51 7.33
N SER A 57 -5.51 9.74 6.86
CA SER A 57 -4.77 10.31 5.73
C SER A 57 -3.26 10.52 6.00
N MET A 58 -2.85 10.57 7.27
CA MET A 58 -1.45 10.72 7.68
C MET A 58 -0.72 9.39 7.87
N LYS A 59 -1.42 8.26 7.72
CA LYS A 59 -0.89 6.92 7.94
C LYS A 59 -0.65 6.22 6.60
N THR A 60 0.44 5.49 6.49
CA THR A 60 0.74 4.67 5.31
C THR A 60 1.49 3.41 5.73
N ILE A 61 1.28 2.32 4.99
CA ILE A 61 2.06 1.08 5.11
C ILE A 61 2.69 0.85 3.73
N LEU A 62 4.00 0.64 3.73
CA LEU A 62 4.76 0.38 2.51
C LEU A 62 5.21 -1.08 2.51
N THR A 63 4.99 -1.77 1.41
CA THR A 63 5.45 -3.15 1.20
C THR A 63 6.41 -3.22 0.02
N PRO A 64 7.34 -4.19 0.00
CA PRO A 64 8.21 -4.41 -1.15
C PRO A 64 7.45 -4.94 -2.37
N LYS A 65 6.37 -5.71 -2.16
CA LYS A 65 5.57 -6.33 -3.21
C LYS A 65 4.14 -5.80 -3.23
N ASN A 66 3.58 -5.72 -4.43
CA ASN A 66 2.19 -5.31 -4.63
C ASN A 66 1.19 -6.32 -4.07
N ASP A 67 1.46 -7.62 -4.14
CA ASP A 67 0.57 -8.64 -3.58
C ASP A 67 0.36 -8.46 -2.07
N ASP A 68 1.45 -8.19 -1.34
CA ASP A 68 1.40 -7.87 0.09
C ASP A 68 0.63 -6.55 0.33
N CYS A 69 0.82 -5.56 -0.55
CA CYS A 69 0.09 -4.28 -0.49
C CYS A 69 -1.42 -4.49 -0.62
N PHE A 70 -1.86 -5.33 -1.57
CA PHE A 70 -3.28 -5.62 -1.78
C PHE A 70 -3.91 -6.28 -0.54
N GLN A 71 -3.24 -7.29 0.03
CA GLN A 71 -3.73 -7.98 1.23
C GLN A 71 -3.83 -7.03 2.44
N LEU A 72 -2.89 -6.11 2.60
CA LEU A 72 -2.92 -5.14 3.69
C LEU A 72 -3.97 -4.05 3.45
N ASN A 73 -4.12 -3.56 2.21
CA ASN A 73 -5.16 -2.60 1.87
C ASN A 73 -6.56 -3.14 2.18
N ASP A 74 -6.78 -4.43 1.92
CA ASP A 74 -8.03 -5.09 2.25
C ASP A 74 -8.34 -5.03 3.76
N GLN A 75 -7.35 -5.30 4.59
CA GLN A 75 -7.48 -5.21 6.05
C GLN A 75 -7.64 -3.76 6.53
N VAL A 76 -6.91 -2.80 5.94
CA VAL A 76 -6.98 -1.37 6.30
C VAL A 76 -8.38 -0.82 6.04
N VAL A 77 -8.96 -1.15 4.88
CA VAL A 77 -10.30 -0.70 4.50
C VAL A 77 -11.34 -1.16 5.54
N GLU A 78 -11.25 -2.40 6.03
CA GLU A 78 -12.15 -2.91 7.09
C GLU A 78 -12.03 -2.14 8.43
N LYS A 79 -10.92 -1.45 8.69
CA LYS A 79 -10.73 -0.65 9.91
C LYS A 79 -11.27 0.78 9.81
N ILE A 80 -11.49 1.28 8.59
CA ILE A 80 -11.94 2.67 8.41
C ILE A 80 -13.46 2.73 8.66
N PRO A 81 -13.94 3.56 9.60
CA PRO A 81 -15.36 3.70 9.86
C PRO A 81 -16.07 4.39 8.68
N GLY A 82 -17.14 3.77 8.18
CA GLY A 82 -17.95 4.31 7.10
C GLY A 82 -18.72 3.24 6.34
N MET A 83 -19.43 3.66 5.30
CA MET A 83 -20.03 2.73 4.34
C MET A 83 -19.01 2.31 3.30
N PHE A 84 -18.86 1.00 3.11
CA PHE A 84 -18.14 0.47 1.96
C PHE A 84 -18.97 0.68 0.69
N LYS A 85 -18.31 1.16 -0.35
CA LYS A 85 -18.86 1.15 -1.70
C LYS A 85 -18.04 0.16 -2.51
N ILE A 86 -18.75 -0.76 -3.16
CA ILE A 86 -18.16 -1.65 -4.15
C ILE A 86 -18.48 -1.01 -5.50
N ASP A 87 -17.44 -0.66 -6.24
CA ASP A 87 -17.55 -0.23 -7.63
C ASP A 87 -17.14 -1.42 -8.50
N GLU A 88 -18.06 -1.89 -9.35
CA GLU A 88 -17.82 -2.99 -10.27
C GLU A 88 -17.04 -2.49 -11.50
N SER A 89 -16.09 -3.27 -12.00
CA SER A 89 -15.43 -2.94 -13.26
C SER A 89 -16.41 -3.11 -14.41
N SER A 90 -16.33 -2.19 -15.38
CA SER A 90 -16.99 -2.37 -16.67
C SER A 90 -15.96 -2.91 -17.64
N ASP A 91 -16.05 -4.20 -17.96
CA ASP A 91 -15.10 -4.90 -18.83
C ASP A 91 -15.41 -4.71 -20.32
N ALA A 92 -16.39 -3.85 -20.65
CA ALA A 92 -16.81 -3.58 -22.02
C ALA A 92 -17.04 -2.08 -22.23
N VAL A 93 -16.59 -1.59 -23.38
CA VAL A 93 -16.89 -0.25 -23.86
C VAL A 93 -18.22 -0.29 -24.61
N VAL A 94 -19.22 0.45 -24.13
CA VAL A 94 -20.48 0.68 -24.85
C VAL A 94 -20.36 2.01 -25.60
N GLU A 95 -19.69 1.97 -26.75
CA GLU A 95 -19.60 3.09 -27.70
C GLU A 95 -20.53 2.82 -28.90
N ASP A 96 -21.05 3.89 -29.51
CA ASP A 96 -21.94 3.79 -30.67
C ASP A 96 -21.14 3.42 -31.95
N ASP A 97 -19.84 3.74 -31.99
CA ASP A 97 -18.92 3.39 -33.08
C ASP A 97 -18.16 2.08 -32.77
N HIS A 98 -18.40 1.06 -33.59
CA HIS A 98 -17.77 -0.26 -33.46
C HIS A 98 -16.24 -0.21 -33.63
N ASN A 99 -15.69 0.84 -34.26
CA ASN A 99 -14.23 0.99 -34.40
C ASN A 99 -13.56 1.41 -33.09
N ASP A 100 -14.25 2.17 -32.22
CA ASP A 100 -13.69 2.60 -30.94
C ASP A 100 -13.68 1.46 -29.90
N VAL A 101 -14.62 0.51 -30.02
CA VAL A 101 -14.62 -0.73 -29.23
C VAL A 101 -13.37 -1.58 -29.51
N LEU A 102 -12.84 -1.55 -30.75
CA LEU A 102 -11.61 -2.28 -31.11
C LEU A 102 -10.33 -1.68 -30.48
N ASN A 103 -10.38 -0.42 -30.04
CA ASN A 103 -9.25 0.24 -29.39
C ASN A 103 -9.09 -0.18 -27.92
N TYR A 104 -10.11 -0.80 -27.32
CA TYR A 104 -10.12 -1.19 -25.90
C TYR A 104 -10.52 -2.66 -25.74
N PRO A 105 -9.65 -3.61 -26.13
CA PRO A 105 -9.92 -5.03 -25.95
C PRO A 105 -10.09 -5.39 -24.48
N VAL A 106 -10.92 -6.38 -24.18
CA VAL A 106 -11.25 -6.79 -22.81
C VAL A 106 -9.99 -7.22 -22.04
N GLU A 107 -8.99 -7.77 -22.71
CA GLU A 107 -7.69 -8.11 -22.16
C GLU A 107 -6.90 -6.88 -21.70
N PHE A 108 -7.03 -5.76 -22.41
CA PHE A 108 -6.44 -4.48 -22.01
C PHE A 108 -7.17 -3.91 -20.79
N LEU A 109 -8.50 -3.90 -20.80
CA LEU A 109 -9.30 -3.43 -19.67
C LEU A 109 -9.01 -4.24 -18.39
N ASN A 110 -8.95 -5.57 -18.51
CA ASN A 110 -8.62 -6.48 -17.41
C ASN A 110 -7.17 -6.36 -16.91
N SER A 111 -6.28 -5.73 -17.69
CA SER A 111 -4.91 -5.43 -17.28
C SER A 111 -4.80 -4.14 -16.45
N ILE A 112 -5.79 -3.26 -16.52
CA ILE A 112 -5.79 -1.99 -15.80
C ILE A 112 -6.14 -2.27 -14.34
N THR A 113 -5.15 -2.15 -13.45
CA THR A 113 -5.38 -2.12 -12.01
C THR A 113 -5.11 -0.69 -11.53
N PRO A 114 -6.14 0.14 -11.33
CA PRO A 114 -5.95 1.49 -10.82
C PRO A 114 -5.34 1.41 -9.41
N ALA A 115 -4.22 2.12 -9.20
CA ALA A 115 -3.60 2.18 -7.88
C ALA A 115 -4.59 2.78 -6.87
N GLY A 116 -4.87 2.05 -5.78
CA GLY A 116 -5.78 2.49 -4.72
C GLY A 116 -7.20 1.92 -4.78
N LEU A 117 -7.53 1.08 -5.78
CA LEU A 117 -8.80 0.34 -5.84
C LEU A 117 -8.54 -1.16 -5.65
N ARG A 118 -9.44 -1.84 -4.93
CA ARG A 118 -9.33 -3.30 -4.71
C ARG A 118 -9.39 -4.02 -6.05
N ARG A 119 -8.51 -5.01 -6.22
CA ARG A 119 -8.52 -5.89 -7.38
C ARG A 119 -9.69 -6.87 -7.25
N ILE A 120 -10.68 -6.75 -8.12
CA ILE A 120 -11.68 -7.82 -8.28
C ILE A 120 -11.07 -8.82 -9.25
N THR A 121 -10.67 -9.99 -8.77
CA THR A 121 -10.40 -11.12 -9.65
C THR A 121 -11.71 -11.57 -10.29
N PRO A 122 -11.78 -11.78 -11.61
CA PRO A 122 -13.01 -12.27 -12.24
C PRO A 122 -13.34 -13.65 -11.66
N ALA A 123 -14.61 -13.86 -11.31
CA ALA A 123 -15.12 -15.20 -11.04
C ALA A 123 -15.11 -15.99 -12.36
N HIS A 124 -14.53 -17.20 -12.32
CA HIS A 124 -14.50 -18.15 -13.43
C HIS A 124 -15.90 -18.51 -13.95
#